data_AF-A0A7M7MGA6-F1
#
_entry.id   AF-A0A7M7MGA6-F1
#
_cell.length_a   1.000
_cell.length_b   1.000
_cell.length_c   1.000
_cell.angle_alpha   90.00
_cell.angle_beta   90.00
_cell.angle_gamma   90.00
#
_symmetry.space_group_name_H-M   'P 1'
#
loop_
_entity.id
_entity.type
_entity.pdbx_description
1 polymer ?
#
loop_
_entity_poly.entity_id
_entity_poly.type
_entity_poly.pdbx_seq_one_letter_code
_entity_poly.pdbx_strand_id
1 'polypeptide(L)'
;MVQIMPVHWRKPNKTFDINKKTHSPNPQPTLLISGGTIRQRSVNSEIATLLRLQAFSSISCKNLHTSLGSSSLICTASSFGLRTPCLATLLTLAAINHGSSGSAILPIAFGCNFSSIMCSLSTKSSLNVAIPEDMSFLTQDEATKIDVELFDEYGFTIDQLMELAGLAVATAIAKAYPPNAVQGGSGNVDKSSPSAPKVLICAGPGNNGGDGLVAARHLKWFGYDPCIFYPKQPAKPLFAALRRQCEEMEISFMSFLPDATLVDQNFALVVDALFGFGFRPPVRPEFVEVLQKLCKFKTPIVSVDVPSGWDVEMGPHADSIKPAMVVSLTAPKKCVQNYKGKHFLGGRFIPNSLAAKYKLRLPTYVGTELVIRLQ
;
A
#
# COMPACT_ATOMS: atom_id res chain seq x y z
N MET A 1 45.63 38.60 9.82
CA MET A 1 44.60 39.13 10.73
C MET A 1 43.81 40.17 9.95
N VAL A 2 42.77 39.73 9.24
CA VAL A 2 42.04 40.57 8.28
C VAL A 2 40.73 40.99 8.93
N GLN A 3 40.52 42.30 8.96
CA GLN A 3 39.47 43.02 9.64
C GLN A 3 38.19 42.98 8.79
N ILE A 4 37.10 42.49 9.38
CA ILE A 4 35.79 42.33 8.76
C ILE A 4 35.06 43.68 8.75
N MET A 5 34.61 44.14 7.58
CA MET A 5 33.65 45.25 7.44
C MET A 5 32.21 44.73 7.58
N PRO A 6 31.30 45.45 8.27
CA PRO A 6 29.92 45.01 8.45
C PRO A 6 29.00 45.45 7.30
N VAL A 7 28.30 44.49 6.69
CA VAL A 7 27.23 44.74 5.72
C VAL A 7 25.92 45.00 6.47
N HIS A 8 25.28 46.14 6.15
CA HIS A 8 24.00 46.59 6.69
C HIS A 8 22.82 45.77 6.14
N TRP A 9 21.97 45.23 7.02
CA TRP A 9 20.63 44.75 6.65
C TRP A 9 19.56 45.57 7.36
N ARG A 10 18.70 46.24 6.58
CA ARG A 10 17.54 47.02 7.06
C ARG A 10 16.43 46.08 7.54
N LYS A 11 15.90 46.34 8.74
CA LYS A 11 14.64 45.77 9.25
C LYS A 11 13.44 46.52 8.68
N PRO A 12 12.31 45.84 8.45
CA PRO A 12 10.99 46.45 8.59
C PRO A 12 10.29 45.93 9.85
N ASN A 13 10.09 46.84 10.81
CA ASN A 13 9.10 46.71 11.87
C ASN A 13 7.70 46.94 11.28
N LYS A 14 6.70 46.19 11.74
CA LYS A 14 5.39 46.73 12.13
C LYS A 14 4.62 45.73 12.97
N THR A 15 4.42 46.11 14.22
CA THR A 15 3.52 45.56 15.22
C THR A 15 2.06 45.83 14.84
N PHE A 16 1.18 44.85 15.06
CA PHE A 16 -0.28 45.01 14.98
C PHE A 16 -0.84 45.13 16.40
N ASP A 17 -1.62 46.18 16.62
CA ASP A 17 -2.35 46.48 17.86
C ASP A 17 -3.84 46.14 17.66
N ILE A 18 -4.47 45.61 18.71
CA ILE A 18 -5.81 45.02 18.70
C ILE A 18 -6.69 45.86 19.63
N ASN A 19 -7.64 46.65 19.09
CA ASN A 19 -8.95 46.95 19.68
C ASN A 19 -9.65 48.13 18.98
N LYS A 20 -10.81 47.87 18.36
CA LYS A 20 -12.04 48.68 18.49
C LYS A 20 -13.19 48.09 17.66
N LYS A 21 -14.34 47.91 18.32
CA LYS A 21 -15.66 47.58 17.75
C LYS A 21 -16.28 48.83 17.11
N THR A 22 -16.96 48.69 15.96
CA THR A 22 -18.20 49.41 15.59
C THR A 22 -18.91 48.76 14.39
N HIS A 23 -20.23 48.97 14.32
CA HIS A 23 -21.29 48.35 13.52
C HIS A 23 -21.21 48.42 11.96
N SER A 24 -21.85 47.41 11.32
CA SER A 24 -22.49 47.24 9.98
C SER A 24 -22.73 48.45 9.03
N PRO A 25 -23.05 48.25 7.72
CA PRO A 25 -23.44 47.02 7.00
C PRO A 25 -22.73 46.73 5.65
N ASN A 26 -23.02 45.53 5.13
CA ASN A 26 -22.68 44.93 3.83
C ASN A 26 -22.66 45.87 2.59
N PRO A 27 -21.74 45.62 1.62
CA PRO A 27 -22.14 45.62 0.22
C PRO A 27 -21.66 44.38 -0.55
N GLN A 28 -22.52 43.92 -1.46
CA GLN A 28 -22.30 42.78 -2.35
C GLN A 28 -21.18 43.02 -3.38
N PRO A 29 -20.56 41.96 -3.93
CA PRO A 29 -19.60 42.10 -5.02
C PRO A 29 -20.31 42.29 -6.37
N THR A 30 -20.15 43.47 -6.97
CA THR A 30 -20.51 43.74 -8.36
C THR A 30 -19.41 43.20 -9.27
N LEU A 31 -19.68 42.12 -10.02
CA LEU A 31 -18.80 41.62 -11.06
C LEU A 31 -19.05 42.42 -12.36
N LEU A 32 -18.11 43.29 -12.72
CA LEU A 32 -18.04 43.92 -14.04
C LEU A 32 -17.55 42.89 -15.05
N ILE A 33 -18.44 42.41 -15.92
CA ILE A 33 -18.08 41.63 -17.11
C ILE A 33 -17.91 42.63 -18.27
N SER A 34 -16.67 42.89 -18.66
CA SER A 34 -16.36 43.55 -19.94
C SER A 34 -16.36 42.52 -21.07
N GLY A 35 -17.10 42.83 -22.13
CA GLY A 35 -17.31 41.97 -23.28
C GLY A 35 -16.04 41.69 -24.08
N GLY A 36 -15.84 40.42 -24.41
CA GLY A 36 -14.84 39.93 -25.36
C GLY A 36 -15.43 38.80 -26.19
N THR A 37 -15.54 39.06 -27.49
CA THR A 37 -16.15 38.23 -28.53
C THR A 37 -15.49 36.84 -28.64
N ILE A 38 -16.25 35.76 -28.40
CA ILE A 38 -15.80 34.38 -28.65
C ILE A 38 -15.90 34.10 -30.15
N ARG A 39 -14.76 33.88 -30.81
CA ARG A 39 -14.70 33.30 -32.16
C ARG A 39 -14.84 31.77 -32.05
N GLN A 40 -15.91 31.23 -32.64
CA GLN A 40 -16.06 29.81 -32.95
C GLN A 40 -14.87 29.32 -33.80
N ARG A 41 -14.13 28.32 -33.29
CA ARG A 41 -13.31 27.41 -34.09
C ARG A 41 -13.76 25.99 -33.81
N SER A 42 -13.95 25.24 -34.89
CA SER A 42 -14.49 23.88 -34.93
C SER A 42 -13.61 22.87 -34.21
N VAL A 43 -14.19 22.16 -33.25
CA VAL A 43 -13.63 20.92 -32.70
C VAL A 43 -14.42 19.77 -33.33
N ASN A 44 -14.00 19.34 -34.51
CA ASN A 44 -14.49 18.15 -35.19
C ASN A 44 -13.29 17.25 -35.53
N SER A 45 -12.75 16.58 -34.52
CA SER A 45 -12.08 15.27 -34.64
C SER A 45 -11.78 14.80 -33.21
N GLU A 46 -12.23 13.59 -32.87
CA GLU A 46 -11.93 12.79 -31.64
C GLU A 46 -13.12 12.45 -30.71
N ILE A 47 -14.36 12.80 -31.05
CA ILE A 47 -15.56 12.22 -30.40
C ILE A 47 -16.42 11.50 -31.46
N ALA A 48 -15.88 10.43 -32.04
CA ALA A 48 -16.63 9.52 -32.92
C ALA A 48 -16.27 8.02 -32.73
N THR A 49 -15.47 7.68 -31.72
CA THR A 49 -15.00 6.30 -31.49
C THR A 49 -15.55 5.67 -30.20
N LEU A 50 -16.42 6.36 -29.45
CA LEU A 50 -16.94 5.89 -28.15
C LEU A 50 -18.46 5.67 -28.07
N LEU A 51 -19.15 5.57 -29.22
CA LEU A 51 -20.59 5.28 -29.29
C LEU A 51 -20.93 4.19 -30.32
N ARG A 52 -20.22 3.05 -30.29
CA ARG A 52 -20.57 1.83 -31.06
C ARG A 52 -20.41 0.51 -30.29
N LEU A 53 -20.42 0.52 -28.96
CA LEU A 53 -20.36 -0.70 -28.13
C LEU A 53 -21.37 -0.74 -26.97
N GLN A 54 -22.57 -0.15 -27.18
CA GLN A 54 -23.73 -0.40 -26.32
C GLN A 54 -25.00 -0.53 -27.17
N ALA A 55 -25.12 -1.65 -27.89
CA ALA A 55 -26.38 -2.05 -28.51
C ALA A 55 -26.39 -3.56 -28.84
N PHE A 56 -26.16 -4.42 -27.84
CA PHE A 56 -26.54 -5.84 -27.93
C PHE A 56 -26.76 -6.42 -26.53
N SER A 57 -27.90 -6.07 -25.94
CA SER A 57 -28.44 -6.76 -24.76
C SER A 57 -29.96 -6.59 -24.69
N SER A 58 -30.67 -7.07 -25.70
CA SER A 58 -32.14 -7.33 -25.63
C SER A 58 -32.67 -7.83 -26.96
N ILE A 59 -32.49 -9.12 -27.27
CA ILE A 59 -33.39 -9.81 -28.19
C ILE A 59 -33.90 -11.07 -27.50
N SER A 60 -35.17 -10.99 -27.12
CA SER A 60 -36.02 -12.08 -26.69
C SER A 60 -36.38 -12.92 -27.91
N CYS A 61 -35.98 -14.18 -27.95
CA CYS A 61 -36.43 -15.11 -29.00
C CYS A 61 -37.75 -15.77 -28.59
N LYS A 62 -38.86 -15.19 -29.07
CA LYS A 62 -40.10 -15.93 -29.34
C LYS A 62 -40.10 -16.33 -30.82
N ASN A 63 -40.30 -17.62 -31.05
CA ASN A 63 -40.84 -18.28 -32.26
C ASN A 63 -40.56 -17.61 -33.62
N LEU A 64 -39.72 -18.23 -34.45
CA LEU A 64 -39.99 -18.28 -35.89
C LEU A 64 -39.50 -19.62 -36.45
N HIS A 65 -40.43 -20.34 -37.07
CA HIS A 65 -40.24 -21.57 -37.82
C HIS A 65 -39.65 -21.27 -39.21
N THR A 66 -38.94 -22.26 -39.77
CA THR A 66 -38.65 -22.52 -41.19
C THR A 66 -37.79 -21.54 -42.01
N SER A 67 -36.58 -21.97 -42.40
CA SER A 67 -36.25 -22.34 -43.80
C SER A 67 -34.72 -22.54 -43.97
N LEU A 68 -34.40 -23.58 -44.75
CA LEU A 68 -33.08 -24.12 -45.12
C LEU A 68 -32.11 -23.13 -45.79
N GLY A 69 -30.81 -23.39 -45.66
CA GLY A 69 -29.77 -22.78 -46.50
C GLY A 69 -28.34 -22.99 -45.99
N SER A 70 -27.77 -24.16 -46.24
CA SER A 70 -26.39 -24.55 -45.99
C SER A 70 -25.39 -23.79 -46.88
N SER A 71 -24.36 -23.19 -46.31
CA SER A 71 -23.13 -22.83 -47.03
C SER A 71 -21.95 -22.71 -46.06
N SER A 72 -21.05 -23.68 -46.16
CA SER A 72 -19.78 -23.78 -45.44
C SER A 72 -18.77 -22.80 -46.01
N LEU A 73 -18.22 -21.90 -45.17
CA LEU A 73 -17.02 -21.13 -45.51
C LEU A 73 -15.83 -21.68 -44.72
N ILE A 74 -14.92 -22.32 -45.43
CA ILE A 74 -13.61 -22.76 -44.97
C ILE A 74 -12.67 -21.56 -45.11
N CYS A 75 -12.10 -21.08 -44.00
CA CYS A 75 -10.97 -20.14 -44.02
C CYS A 75 -9.73 -20.81 -43.41
N THR A 76 -8.75 -21.05 -44.26
CA THR A 76 -7.41 -21.54 -43.93
C THR A 76 -6.60 -20.47 -43.21
N ALA A 77 -6.02 -20.81 -42.05
CA ALA A 77 -5.06 -19.98 -41.35
C ALA A 77 -3.66 -20.16 -41.96
N SER A 78 -3.07 -19.06 -42.45
CA SER A 78 -1.65 -18.98 -42.77
C SER A 78 -1.03 -17.78 -42.06
N SER A 79 -0.02 -18.09 -41.26
CA SER A 79 1.13 -17.21 -40.93
C SER A 79 0.91 -16.12 -39.89
N PHE A 80 1.26 -16.39 -38.63
CA PHE A 80 2.35 -15.69 -37.93
C PHE A 80 2.72 -16.48 -36.66
N GLY A 81 3.97 -16.91 -36.59
CA GLY A 81 4.50 -17.74 -35.52
C GLY A 81 4.75 -16.95 -34.24
N LEU A 82 4.17 -17.42 -33.15
CA LEU A 82 4.61 -17.14 -31.79
C LEU A 82 4.77 -18.48 -31.07
N ARG A 83 6.03 -18.76 -30.71
CA ARG A 83 6.43 -19.91 -29.90
C ARG A 83 6.15 -19.59 -28.43
N THR A 84 5.15 -20.24 -27.84
CA THR A 84 5.15 -20.76 -26.47
C THR A 84 3.94 -21.69 -26.28
N PRO A 85 4.09 -22.90 -25.69
CA PRO A 85 2.99 -23.83 -25.52
C PRO A 85 2.39 -23.64 -24.11
N CYS A 86 1.15 -23.16 -24.03
CA CYS A 86 0.23 -23.46 -22.92
C CYS A 86 -1.06 -22.65 -23.09
N LEU A 87 -1.99 -23.17 -23.90
CA LEU A 87 -3.45 -23.14 -23.67
C LEU A 87 -4.13 -23.76 -24.90
N ALA A 88 -4.19 -25.09 -24.92
CA ALA A 88 -5.00 -25.82 -25.89
C ALA A 88 -5.76 -26.93 -25.15
N THR A 89 -6.68 -26.53 -24.29
CA THR A 89 -7.65 -27.46 -23.71
C THR A 89 -9.00 -26.77 -23.64
N LEU A 90 -9.74 -26.76 -24.76
CA LEU A 90 -11.21 -26.68 -24.80
C LEU A 90 -11.65 -26.63 -26.26
N LEU A 91 -12.07 -27.78 -26.80
CA LEU A 91 -13.19 -27.96 -27.75
C LEU A 91 -13.01 -29.27 -28.53
N THR A 92 -13.53 -30.36 -27.98
CA THR A 92 -13.97 -31.50 -28.78
C THR A 92 -15.30 -31.97 -28.21
N LEU A 93 -16.39 -31.47 -28.78
CA LEU A 93 -17.73 -32.02 -28.62
C LEU A 93 -18.24 -32.42 -30.00
N ALA A 94 -18.15 -33.73 -30.21
CA ALA A 94 -18.99 -34.61 -31.03
C ALA A 94 -19.79 -33.97 -32.18
N ALA A 95 -19.35 -34.23 -33.40
CA ALA A 95 -20.24 -34.53 -34.50
C ALA A 95 -20.02 -36.00 -34.87
N ILE A 96 -21.05 -36.84 -34.74
CA ILE A 96 -21.42 -37.97 -35.61
C ILE A 96 -22.67 -38.61 -34.99
N ASN A 97 -23.81 -38.44 -35.66
CA ASN A 97 -24.86 -39.46 -35.79
C ASN A 97 -25.49 -39.20 -37.16
N HIS A 98 -25.55 -40.16 -38.08
CA HIS A 98 -26.52 -41.24 -38.04
C HIS A 98 -26.07 -42.47 -38.82
N GLY A 99 -26.45 -43.66 -38.32
CA GLY A 99 -26.41 -44.91 -39.07
C GLY A 99 -26.89 -46.13 -38.27
N SER A 100 -28.21 -46.23 -38.11
CA SER A 100 -29.00 -47.48 -38.01
C SER A 100 -29.00 -48.35 -36.72
N SER A 101 -30.24 -48.53 -36.24
CA SER A 101 -30.84 -49.71 -35.60
C SER A 101 -30.21 -50.29 -34.32
N GLY A 102 -30.95 -50.21 -33.21
CA GLY A 102 -30.77 -51.15 -32.08
C GLY A 102 -31.14 -50.57 -30.72
N SER A 103 -32.20 -51.12 -30.14
CA SER A 103 -32.71 -50.91 -28.78
C SER A 103 -31.65 -50.99 -27.67
N ALA A 104 -31.59 -49.99 -26.78
CA ALA A 104 -31.48 -50.15 -25.31
C ALA A 104 -31.45 -48.78 -24.62
N ILE A 105 -32.41 -48.54 -23.72
CA ILE A 105 -32.44 -47.39 -22.82
C ILE A 105 -31.60 -47.74 -21.58
N LEU A 106 -30.53 -46.99 -21.32
CA LEU A 106 -29.83 -46.96 -20.04
C LEU A 106 -29.54 -45.49 -19.68
N PRO A 107 -29.89 -44.99 -18.48
CA PRO A 107 -29.55 -43.64 -18.08
C PRO A 107 -28.13 -43.64 -17.49
N ILE A 108 -27.17 -43.04 -18.19
CA ILE A 108 -25.86 -42.69 -17.60
C ILE A 108 -26.01 -41.28 -17.02
N ALA A 109 -26.00 -41.20 -15.69
CA ALA A 109 -26.01 -39.95 -14.95
C ALA A 109 -24.67 -39.21 -15.15
N PHE A 110 -24.69 -38.10 -15.88
CA PHE A 110 -23.61 -37.12 -15.88
C PHE A 110 -23.86 -36.08 -14.77
N GLY A 111 -23.49 -36.45 -13.55
CA GLY A 111 -23.31 -35.51 -12.45
C GLY A 111 -21.83 -35.20 -12.29
N CYS A 112 -21.32 -34.20 -13.02
CA CYS A 112 -20.01 -33.61 -12.71
C CYS A 112 -20.19 -32.14 -12.33
N ASN A 113 -20.01 -31.90 -11.03
CA ASN A 113 -20.00 -30.61 -10.35
C ASN A 113 -18.95 -29.68 -10.97
N PHE A 114 -19.40 -28.70 -11.76
CA PHE A 114 -18.53 -27.67 -12.36
C PHE A 114 -17.94 -26.68 -11.35
N SER A 115 -18.32 -26.77 -10.07
CA SER A 115 -17.80 -25.90 -8.99
C SER A 115 -16.50 -26.40 -8.35
N SER A 116 -16.08 -27.65 -8.60
CA SER A 116 -14.98 -28.27 -7.84
C SER A 116 -13.61 -28.19 -8.52
N ILE A 117 -13.55 -27.90 -9.82
CA ILE A 117 -12.31 -27.96 -10.61
C ILE A 117 -11.64 -26.58 -10.77
N MET A 118 -12.36 -25.48 -10.53
CA MET A 118 -11.77 -24.13 -10.51
C MET A 118 -11.20 -23.73 -9.13
N CYS A 119 -11.28 -24.61 -8.12
CA CYS A 119 -10.83 -24.34 -6.75
C CYS A 119 -9.47 -24.97 -6.40
N SER A 120 -8.77 -25.61 -7.35
CA SER A 120 -7.46 -26.25 -7.09
C SER A 120 -6.29 -25.70 -7.92
N LEU A 121 -6.47 -24.60 -8.64
CA LEU A 121 -5.43 -23.96 -9.46
C LEU A 121 -5.09 -22.53 -9.02
N SER A 122 -5.35 -22.18 -7.76
CA SER A 122 -4.59 -21.12 -7.09
C SER A 122 -3.24 -21.71 -6.68
N THR A 123 -2.39 -21.94 -7.66
CA THR A 123 -1.00 -22.32 -7.44
C THR A 123 -0.33 -21.20 -6.66
N LYS A 124 0.17 -21.53 -5.46
CA LYS A 124 1.21 -20.77 -4.77
C LYS A 124 2.42 -20.65 -5.69
N SER A 125 2.40 -19.73 -6.65
CA SER A 125 3.63 -19.26 -7.29
C SER A 125 4.19 -18.16 -6.40
N SER A 126 4.76 -18.53 -5.27
CA SER A 126 5.82 -17.70 -4.70
C SER A 126 6.92 -17.67 -5.74
N LEU A 127 6.90 -16.63 -6.59
CA LEU A 127 7.99 -16.35 -7.51
C LEU A 127 9.25 -16.26 -6.64
N ASN A 128 10.16 -17.21 -6.82
CA ASN A 128 11.40 -17.27 -6.07
C ASN A 128 12.22 -16.03 -6.45
N VAL A 129 12.12 -14.97 -5.67
CA VAL A 129 12.95 -13.79 -5.82
C VAL A 129 14.35 -14.17 -5.35
N ALA A 130 15.33 -14.10 -6.25
CA ALA A 130 16.73 -14.28 -5.88
C ALA A 130 17.15 -13.09 -4.99
N ILE A 131 17.44 -13.38 -3.72
CA ILE A 131 17.99 -12.40 -2.79
C ILE A 131 19.52 -12.44 -2.92
N PRO A 132 20.19 -11.32 -3.23
CA PRO A 132 21.65 -11.29 -3.31
C PRO A 132 22.29 -11.71 -1.98
N GLU A 133 23.29 -12.60 -2.02
CA GLU A 133 24.03 -13.04 -0.82
C GLU A 133 24.75 -11.86 -0.13
N ASP A 134 25.12 -10.83 -0.89
CA ASP A 134 25.83 -9.64 -0.45
C ASP A 134 24.96 -8.37 -0.48
N MET A 135 23.66 -8.50 -0.17
CA MET A 135 22.70 -7.39 -0.14
C MET A 135 23.22 -6.19 0.69
N SER A 136 23.02 -4.98 0.18
CA SER A 136 23.45 -3.76 0.85
C SER A 136 22.61 -3.46 2.10
N PHE A 137 23.29 -3.12 3.19
CA PHE A 137 22.69 -2.59 4.41
C PHE A 137 23.24 -1.19 4.69
N LEU A 138 22.37 -0.20 4.77
CA LEU A 138 22.75 1.20 4.90
C LEU A 138 23.14 1.56 6.33
N THR A 139 24.19 2.37 6.45
CA THR A 139 24.44 3.20 7.63
C THR A 139 23.36 4.27 7.80
N GLN A 140 23.30 4.91 8.98
CA GLN A 140 22.39 6.03 9.19
C GLN A 140 22.72 7.22 8.27
N ASP A 141 24.01 7.46 8.02
CA ASP A 141 24.50 8.54 7.16
C ASP A 141 24.14 8.30 5.68
N GLU A 142 24.37 7.08 5.15
CA GLU A 142 23.98 6.73 3.78
C GLU A 142 22.47 6.85 3.57
N ALA A 143 21.66 6.34 4.52
CA ALA A 143 20.21 6.47 4.46
C ALA A 143 19.77 7.95 4.43
N THR A 144 20.40 8.80 5.25
CA THR A 144 20.11 10.24 5.27
C THR A 144 20.46 10.90 3.93
N LYS A 145 21.61 10.58 3.34
CA LYS A 145 22.05 11.15 2.07
C LYS A 145 21.17 10.71 0.90
N ILE A 146 20.77 9.44 0.87
CA ILE A 146 19.83 8.91 -0.13
C ILE A 146 18.49 9.66 -0.05
N ASP A 147 17.95 9.84 1.16
CA ASP A 147 16.68 10.58 1.35
C ASP A 147 16.80 12.04 0.87
N VAL A 148 17.89 12.73 1.23
CA VAL A 148 18.14 14.11 0.76
C VAL A 148 18.19 14.18 -0.77
N GLU A 149 18.92 13.28 -1.42
CA GLU A 149 18.99 13.26 -2.89
C GLU A 149 17.63 12.97 -3.54
N LEU A 150 16.84 12.05 -2.97
CA LEU A 150 15.51 11.75 -3.48
C LEU A 150 14.62 13.00 -3.48
N PHE A 151 14.67 13.83 -2.43
CA PHE A 151 13.91 15.07 -2.33
C PHE A 151 14.47 16.18 -3.22
N ASP A 152 15.79 16.33 -3.25
CA ASP A 152 16.45 17.47 -3.90
C ASP A 152 16.75 17.20 -5.38
N GLU A 153 17.60 16.21 -5.67
CA GLU A 153 18.08 15.93 -7.04
C GLU A 153 17.02 15.23 -7.90
N TYR A 154 16.21 14.36 -7.32
CA TYR A 154 15.20 13.57 -8.03
C TYR A 154 13.78 14.16 -7.96
N GLY A 155 13.58 15.23 -7.17
CA GLY A 155 12.34 16.00 -7.14
C GLY A 155 11.13 15.27 -6.56
N PHE A 156 11.33 14.20 -5.79
CA PHE A 156 10.23 13.59 -5.05
C PHE A 156 9.78 14.51 -3.92
N THR A 157 8.49 14.50 -3.62
CA THR A 157 7.97 15.14 -2.41
C THR A 157 7.90 14.15 -1.25
N ILE A 158 7.90 14.68 -0.01
CA ILE A 158 7.68 13.87 1.19
C ILE A 158 6.37 13.08 1.06
N ASP A 159 5.30 13.74 0.61
CA ASP A 159 3.97 13.14 0.47
C ASP A 159 3.99 11.94 -0.49
N GLN A 160 4.72 12.03 -1.60
CA GLN A 160 4.84 10.95 -2.59
C GLN A 160 5.56 9.73 -2.01
N LEU A 161 6.74 9.94 -1.41
CA LEU A 161 7.53 8.82 -0.87
C LEU A 161 6.83 8.19 0.34
N MET A 162 6.20 9.00 1.18
CA MET A 162 5.43 8.54 2.34
C MET A 162 4.19 7.73 1.94
N GLU A 163 3.48 8.15 0.88
CA GLU A 163 2.35 7.37 0.35
C GLU A 163 2.80 5.99 -0.14
N LEU A 164 3.90 5.94 -0.89
CA LEU A 164 4.46 4.69 -1.41
C LEU A 164 5.02 3.80 -0.28
N ALA A 165 5.66 4.40 0.72
CA ALA A 165 6.19 3.71 1.88
C ALA A 165 5.08 3.08 2.73
N GLY A 166 4.08 3.85 3.14
CA GLY A 166 2.97 3.34 3.93
C GLY A 166 2.12 2.31 3.18
N LEU A 167 1.92 2.47 1.87
CA LEU A 167 1.31 1.45 1.02
C LEU A 167 2.14 0.15 1.00
N ALA A 168 3.46 0.25 0.90
CA ALA A 168 4.35 -0.91 0.96
C ALA A 168 4.26 -1.61 2.34
N VAL A 169 4.21 -0.86 3.44
CA VAL A 169 4.01 -1.41 4.79
C VAL A 169 2.70 -2.19 4.88
N ALA A 170 1.58 -1.58 4.48
CA ALA A 170 0.27 -2.24 4.49
C ALA A 170 0.26 -3.50 3.59
N THR A 171 0.92 -3.43 2.43
CA THR A 171 1.04 -4.56 1.49
C THR A 171 1.85 -5.71 2.10
N ALA A 172 2.96 -5.40 2.76
CA ALA A 172 3.79 -6.40 3.44
C ALA A 172 3.00 -7.10 4.56
N ILE A 173 2.27 -6.32 5.37
CA ILE A 173 1.38 -6.85 6.42
C ILE A 173 0.32 -7.78 5.80
N ALA A 174 -0.36 -7.34 4.75
CA ALA A 174 -1.37 -8.14 4.06
C ALA A 174 -0.84 -9.48 3.54
N LYS A 175 0.39 -9.51 3.03
CA LYS A 175 1.05 -10.75 2.58
C LYS A 175 1.48 -11.65 3.75
N ALA A 176 2.00 -11.08 4.82
CA ALA A 176 2.55 -11.83 5.95
C ALA A 176 1.50 -12.30 6.97
N TYR A 177 0.36 -11.62 7.00
CA TYR A 177 -0.71 -11.75 7.98
C TYR A 177 -2.10 -11.55 7.33
N PRO A 178 -2.47 -12.33 6.30
CA PRO A 178 -3.67 -12.07 5.50
C PRO A 178 -4.94 -12.08 6.37
N PRO A 179 -5.95 -11.22 6.10
CA PRO A 179 -7.09 -11.02 7.00
C PRO A 179 -7.84 -12.30 7.36
N ASN A 180 -7.96 -13.22 6.39
CA ASN A 180 -8.67 -14.49 6.59
C ASN A 180 -7.90 -15.52 7.43
N ALA A 181 -6.59 -15.34 7.60
CA ALA A 181 -5.73 -16.24 8.37
C ALA A 181 -5.43 -15.71 9.78
N VAL A 182 -5.79 -14.46 10.05
CA VAL A 182 -5.43 -13.76 11.27
C VAL A 182 -6.71 -13.39 11.99
N GLN A 183 -7.08 -14.19 13.00
CA GLN A 183 -8.15 -13.86 13.93
C GLN A 183 -7.52 -13.18 15.16
N GLY A 184 -8.04 -12.02 15.56
CA GLY A 184 -7.50 -11.26 16.68
C GLY A 184 -7.83 -11.88 18.04
N GLY A 185 -6.85 -11.81 18.95
CA GLY A 185 -7.01 -12.09 20.38
C GLY A 185 -7.05 -13.57 20.77
N SER A 186 -6.36 -13.96 21.84
CA SER A 186 -6.52 -15.28 22.49
C SER A 186 -7.86 -15.45 23.23
N GLY A 187 -8.77 -14.48 23.11
CA GLY A 187 -10.11 -14.56 23.70
C GLY A 187 -11.00 -15.53 22.96
N ASN A 188 -12.03 -16.06 23.64
CA ASN A 188 -13.15 -16.75 23.02
C ASN A 188 -13.93 -15.75 22.14
N VAL A 189 -13.39 -15.42 20.97
CA VAL A 189 -14.12 -14.68 19.94
C VAL A 189 -15.04 -15.69 19.26
N ASP A 190 -16.33 -15.38 19.25
CA ASP A 190 -17.34 -16.14 18.53
C ASP A 190 -16.93 -16.28 17.06
N LYS A 191 -16.55 -17.51 16.68
CA LYS A 191 -16.07 -17.86 15.32
C LYS A 191 -17.16 -17.73 14.25
N SER A 192 -18.40 -17.41 14.64
CA SER A 192 -19.54 -17.30 13.74
C SER A 192 -19.66 -15.94 13.03
N SER A 193 -18.87 -14.93 13.40
CA SER A 193 -18.83 -13.62 12.72
C SER A 193 -17.40 -13.26 12.28
N PRO A 194 -17.12 -13.11 10.97
CA PRO A 194 -15.80 -12.72 10.48
C PRO A 194 -15.57 -11.23 10.76
N SER A 195 -15.18 -10.91 12.00
CA SER A 195 -14.73 -9.54 12.31
C SER A 195 -13.35 -9.30 11.70
N ALA A 196 -13.18 -8.12 11.09
CA ALA A 196 -11.90 -7.72 10.52
C ALA A 196 -10.81 -7.72 11.62
N PRO A 197 -9.59 -8.21 11.34
CA PRO A 197 -8.52 -8.25 12.34
C PRO A 197 -8.14 -6.85 12.79
N LYS A 198 -8.20 -6.63 14.11
CA LYS A 198 -7.81 -5.38 14.74
C LYS A 198 -6.31 -5.17 14.69
N VAL A 199 -5.87 -3.99 14.26
CA VAL A 199 -4.46 -3.62 14.16
C VAL A 199 -4.20 -2.33 14.93
N LEU A 200 -3.31 -2.36 15.92
CA LEU A 200 -2.90 -1.17 16.65
C LEU A 200 -1.72 -0.50 15.95
N ILE A 201 -1.88 0.74 15.50
CA ILE A 201 -0.82 1.54 14.87
C ILE A 201 -0.23 2.50 15.91
N CYS A 202 1.02 2.29 16.31
CA CYS A 202 1.74 3.18 17.22
C CYS A 202 2.54 4.20 16.38
N ALA A 203 1.98 5.38 16.14
CA ALA A 203 2.58 6.40 15.28
C ALA A 203 3.40 7.44 16.07
N GLY A 204 4.61 7.73 15.60
CA GLY A 204 5.50 8.72 16.21
C GLY A 204 5.44 10.11 15.57
N PRO A 205 6.16 11.11 16.11
CA PRO A 205 6.04 12.51 15.72
C PRO A 205 6.82 12.88 14.45
N GLY A 206 7.19 11.91 13.61
CA GLY A 206 8.06 12.12 12.46
C GLY A 206 7.55 11.41 11.22
N ASN A 207 8.42 11.30 10.20
CA ASN A 207 8.08 10.65 8.93
C ASN A 207 7.61 9.21 9.11
N ASN A 208 8.27 8.43 9.99
CA ASN A 208 7.85 7.06 10.30
C ASN A 208 6.41 6.97 10.82
N GLY A 209 5.98 7.97 11.61
CA GLY A 209 4.58 8.05 12.06
C GLY A 209 3.63 8.37 10.92
N GLY A 210 4.05 9.22 9.98
CA GLY A 210 3.32 9.47 8.72
C GLY A 210 3.17 8.21 7.88
N ASP A 211 4.24 7.41 7.74
CA ASP A 211 4.20 6.09 7.08
C ASP A 211 3.19 5.17 7.77
N GLY A 212 3.14 5.21 9.11
CA GLY A 212 2.13 4.51 9.92
C GLY A 212 0.69 4.97 9.65
N LEU A 213 0.44 6.28 9.52
CA LEU A 213 -0.89 6.81 9.19
C LEU A 213 -1.33 6.38 7.78
N VAL A 214 -0.43 6.46 6.80
CA VAL A 214 -0.69 5.97 5.44
C VAL A 214 -0.97 4.47 5.47
N ALA A 215 -0.15 3.69 6.18
CA ALA A 215 -0.35 2.24 6.32
C ALA A 215 -1.71 1.92 6.96
N ALA A 216 -2.13 2.67 8.00
CA ALA A 216 -3.44 2.51 8.64
C ALA A 216 -4.58 2.66 7.63
N ARG A 217 -4.53 3.72 6.81
CA ARG A 217 -5.51 3.96 5.74
C ARG A 217 -5.56 2.80 4.74
N HIS A 218 -4.41 2.35 4.24
CA HIS A 218 -4.38 1.22 3.29
C HIS A 218 -4.83 -0.10 3.92
N LEU A 219 -4.47 -0.36 5.17
CA LEU A 219 -4.93 -1.54 5.91
C LEU A 219 -6.47 -1.58 6.04
N LYS A 220 -7.12 -0.42 6.25
CA LYS A 220 -8.59 -0.35 6.24
C LYS A 220 -9.17 -0.80 4.89
N TRP A 221 -8.59 -0.35 3.77
CA TRP A 221 -8.98 -0.83 2.43
C TRP A 221 -8.68 -2.31 2.18
N PHE A 222 -7.65 -2.85 2.85
CA PHE A 222 -7.28 -4.27 2.76
C PHE A 222 -8.10 -5.19 3.67
N GLY A 223 -9.12 -4.66 4.35
CA GLY A 223 -10.04 -5.46 5.17
C GLY A 223 -9.58 -5.68 6.62
N TYR A 224 -8.69 -4.83 7.14
CA TYR A 224 -8.34 -4.79 8.56
C TYR A 224 -9.19 -3.75 9.31
N ASP A 225 -9.17 -3.83 10.65
CA ASP A 225 -9.76 -2.83 11.54
C ASP A 225 -8.65 -2.06 12.29
N PRO A 226 -8.00 -1.07 11.67
CA PRO A 226 -6.94 -0.31 12.29
C PRO A 226 -7.47 0.64 13.39
N CYS A 227 -6.66 0.81 14.43
CA CYS A 227 -6.83 1.81 15.47
C CYS A 227 -5.47 2.47 15.73
N ILE A 228 -5.42 3.79 15.85
CA ILE A 228 -4.17 4.55 15.89
C ILE A 228 -3.92 5.12 17.27
N PHE A 229 -2.75 4.86 17.85
CA PHE A 229 -2.20 5.63 18.97
C PHE A 229 -1.18 6.64 18.45
N TYR A 230 -1.49 7.94 18.54
CA TYR A 230 -0.66 9.03 18.01
C TYR A 230 -0.43 10.15 19.05
N PRO A 231 0.45 9.93 20.05
CA PRO A 231 0.54 10.76 21.25
C PRO A 231 1.17 12.14 21.01
N LYS A 232 1.98 12.30 19.96
CA LYS A 232 2.65 13.57 19.61
C LYS A 232 2.48 13.84 18.13
N GLN A 233 1.72 14.89 17.83
CA GLN A 233 1.31 15.24 16.48
C GLN A 233 2.02 16.53 16.07
N PRO A 234 2.92 16.49 15.07
CA PRO A 234 3.58 17.71 14.62
C PRO A 234 2.57 18.67 14.02
N ALA A 235 2.71 19.95 14.32
CA ALA A 235 1.91 21.03 13.73
C ALA A 235 2.35 21.33 12.28
N LYS A 236 2.37 20.31 11.41
CA LYS A 236 2.66 20.45 9.98
C LYS A 236 1.44 20.04 9.15
N PRO A 237 1.11 20.76 8.06
CA PRO A 237 -0.07 20.48 7.24
C PRO A 237 -0.17 19.04 6.75
N LEU A 238 0.96 18.43 6.36
CA LEU A 238 1.02 17.03 5.92
C LEU A 238 0.42 16.06 6.95
N PHE A 239 0.91 16.07 8.19
CA PHE A 239 0.43 15.14 9.23
C PHE A 239 -1.01 15.43 9.65
N ALA A 240 -1.44 16.69 9.64
CA ALA A 240 -2.84 17.04 9.86
C ALA A 240 -3.75 16.51 8.74
N ALA A 241 -3.30 16.55 7.49
CA ALA A 241 -4.02 15.99 6.35
C ALA A 241 -4.11 14.45 6.42
N LEU A 242 -3.00 13.77 6.74
CA LEU A 242 -2.98 12.31 6.93
C LEU A 242 -3.90 11.86 8.07
N ARG A 243 -3.88 12.58 9.19
CA ARG A 243 -4.81 12.33 10.30
C ARG A 243 -6.26 12.47 9.83
N ARG A 244 -6.61 13.57 9.15
CA ARG A 244 -7.96 13.79 8.62
C ARG A 244 -8.37 12.65 7.69
N GLN A 245 -7.50 12.21 6.78
CA GLN A 245 -7.79 11.08 5.90
C GLN A 245 -8.12 9.79 6.68
N CYS A 246 -7.42 9.52 7.78
CA CYS A 246 -7.73 8.39 8.64
C CYS A 246 -9.10 8.56 9.35
N GLU A 247 -9.40 9.77 9.83
CA GLU A 247 -10.70 10.09 10.45
C GLU A 247 -11.87 9.93 9.46
N GLU A 248 -11.71 10.40 8.22
CA GLU A 248 -12.71 10.23 7.13
C GLU A 248 -12.88 8.76 6.70
N MET A 249 -11.97 7.88 7.10
CA MET A 249 -12.06 6.43 6.91
C MET A 249 -12.52 5.68 8.16
N GLU A 250 -13.05 6.41 9.13
CA GLU A 250 -13.57 5.88 10.40
C GLU A 250 -12.52 5.08 11.18
N ILE A 251 -11.25 5.48 11.07
CA ILE A 251 -10.15 4.90 11.84
C ILE A 251 -10.09 5.63 13.18
N SER A 252 -10.23 4.86 14.26
CA SER A 252 -10.25 5.41 15.61
C SER A 252 -8.86 5.85 16.08
N PHE A 253 -8.81 6.94 16.87
CA PHE A 253 -7.59 7.41 17.53
C PHE A 253 -7.67 7.22 19.05
N MET A 254 -6.72 6.49 19.62
CA MET A 254 -6.60 6.27 21.06
C MET A 254 -5.84 7.42 21.72
N SER A 255 -6.34 7.89 22.86
CA SER A 255 -5.67 8.91 23.68
C SER A 255 -4.51 8.35 24.51
N PHE A 256 -4.53 7.05 24.81
CA PHE A 256 -3.49 6.35 25.56
C PHE A 256 -3.20 4.98 24.96
N LEU A 257 -1.99 4.49 25.19
CA LEU A 257 -1.60 3.13 24.84
C LEU A 257 -2.09 2.15 25.92
N PRO A 258 -2.95 1.17 25.60
CA PRO A 258 -3.41 0.17 26.54
C PRO A 258 -2.26 -0.68 27.10
N ASP A 259 -2.50 -1.31 28.24
CA ASP A 259 -1.55 -2.26 28.81
C ASP A 259 -1.53 -3.58 28.02
N ALA A 260 -0.45 -4.34 28.20
CA ALA A 260 -0.16 -5.54 27.43
C ALA A 260 -1.33 -6.55 27.41
N THR A 261 -2.00 -6.75 28.55
CA THR A 261 -3.15 -7.67 28.64
C THR A 261 -4.28 -7.29 27.68
N LEU A 262 -4.61 -5.99 27.59
CA LEU A 262 -5.66 -5.53 26.69
C LEU A 262 -5.21 -5.62 25.23
N VAL A 263 -3.94 -5.29 24.96
CA VAL A 263 -3.39 -5.41 23.60
C VAL A 263 -3.46 -6.87 23.12
N ASP A 264 -2.96 -7.80 23.93
CA ASP A 264 -2.88 -9.23 23.64
C ASP A 264 -4.25 -9.92 23.50
N GLN A 265 -5.29 -9.36 24.10
CA GLN A 265 -6.65 -9.88 24.00
C GLN A 265 -7.43 -9.31 22.81
N ASN A 266 -7.13 -8.10 22.36
CA ASN A 266 -8.00 -7.37 21.44
C ASN A 266 -7.40 -7.09 20.07
N PHE A 267 -6.07 -7.14 19.93
CA PHE A 267 -5.40 -6.83 18.68
C PHE A 267 -4.73 -8.07 18.11
N ALA A 268 -4.81 -8.20 16.79
CA ALA A 268 -4.14 -9.27 16.07
C ALA A 268 -2.68 -8.90 15.76
N LEU A 269 -2.41 -7.61 15.57
CA LEU A 269 -1.11 -7.05 15.22
C LEU A 269 -0.91 -5.68 15.86
N VAL A 270 0.36 -5.36 16.14
CA VAL A 270 0.80 -4.01 16.47
C VAL A 270 1.77 -3.54 15.40
N VAL A 271 1.56 -2.36 14.82
CA VAL A 271 2.49 -1.70 13.91
C VAL A 271 3.28 -0.66 14.69
N ASP A 272 4.58 -0.90 14.82
CA ASP A 272 5.53 0.03 15.39
C ASP A 272 5.99 1.01 14.30
N ALA A 273 5.41 2.21 14.33
CA ALA A 273 5.70 3.34 13.44
C ALA A 273 6.17 4.56 14.27
N LEU A 274 6.84 4.32 15.40
CA LEU A 274 7.26 5.40 16.31
C LEU A 274 8.51 6.12 15.78
N PHE A 275 9.58 5.37 15.50
CA PHE A 275 10.89 5.90 15.17
C PHE A 275 11.53 5.13 14.01
N GLY A 276 11.84 5.82 12.91
CA GLY A 276 12.57 5.25 11.76
C GLY A 276 14.07 5.53 11.85
N PHE A 277 14.81 5.33 10.75
CA PHE A 277 16.26 5.50 10.71
C PHE A 277 16.77 6.90 11.12
N GLY A 278 15.95 7.95 11.01
CA GLY A 278 16.31 9.31 11.44
C GLY A 278 16.38 9.50 12.97
N PHE A 279 15.98 8.50 13.75
CA PHE A 279 16.04 8.55 15.21
C PHE A 279 17.50 8.52 15.71
N ARG A 280 17.76 9.33 16.74
CA ARG A 280 19.04 9.33 17.46
C ARG A 280 18.73 9.19 18.95
N PRO A 281 19.34 8.22 19.65
CA PRO A 281 19.25 8.10 21.10
C PRO A 281 19.70 9.39 21.82
N PRO A 282 19.21 9.63 23.06
CA PRO A 282 18.28 8.80 23.82
C PRO A 282 16.81 8.98 23.39
N VAL A 283 15.97 8.00 23.75
CA VAL A 283 14.51 8.09 23.56
C VAL A 283 13.97 9.24 24.41
N ARG A 284 13.08 10.05 23.83
CA ARG A 284 12.46 11.16 24.58
C ARG A 284 11.58 10.62 25.71
N PRO A 285 11.52 11.29 26.89
CA PRO A 285 10.84 10.79 28.08
C PRO A 285 9.41 10.29 27.83
N GLU A 286 8.63 10.98 27.00
CA GLU A 286 7.24 10.65 26.70
C GLU A 286 7.04 9.34 25.91
N PHE A 287 8.11 8.81 25.29
CA PHE A 287 8.08 7.55 24.55
C PHE A 287 8.76 6.40 25.29
N VAL A 288 9.42 6.67 26.43
CA VAL A 288 10.08 5.62 27.22
C VAL A 288 9.05 4.59 27.70
N GLU A 289 7.96 5.04 28.31
CA GLU A 289 6.89 4.15 28.78
C GLU A 289 6.22 3.42 27.61
N VAL A 290 6.05 4.09 26.47
CA VAL A 290 5.48 3.49 25.25
C VAL A 290 6.34 2.30 24.80
N LEU A 291 7.65 2.48 24.66
CA LEU A 291 8.55 1.38 24.27
C LEU A 291 8.57 0.26 25.31
N GLN A 292 8.56 0.59 26.60
CA GLN A 292 8.49 -0.40 27.68
C GLN A 292 7.20 -1.23 27.62
N LYS A 293 6.06 -0.64 27.23
CA LYS A 293 4.81 -1.38 26.99
C LYS A 293 4.93 -2.28 25.77
N LEU A 294 5.48 -1.78 24.66
CA LEU A 294 5.70 -2.57 23.44
C LEU A 294 6.54 -3.83 23.73
N CYS A 295 7.60 -3.73 24.53
CA CYS A 295 8.44 -4.87 24.91
C CYS A 295 7.68 -5.98 25.69
N LYS A 296 6.51 -5.68 26.25
CA LYS A 296 5.70 -6.61 27.05
C LYS A 296 4.58 -7.27 26.25
N PHE A 297 4.30 -6.81 25.03
CA PHE A 297 3.23 -7.37 24.21
C PHE A 297 3.61 -8.78 23.73
N LYS A 298 2.65 -9.71 23.77
CA LYS A 298 2.74 -11.01 23.11
C LYS A 298 2.19 -10.94 21.68
N THR A 299 1.34 -9.96 21.41
CA THR A 299 0.84 -9.64 20.08
C THR A 299 2.02 -9.38 19.12
N PRO A 300 2.02 -9.97 17.91
CA PRO A 300 3.12 -9.77 16.97
C PRO A 300 3.27 -8.29 16.59
N ILE A 301 4.50 -7.78 16.74
CA ILE A 301 4.88 -6.42 16.36
C ILE A 301 5.49 -6.41 14.96
N VAL A 302 5.01 -5.49 14.12
CA VAL A 302 5.55 -5.18 12.79
C VAL A 302 6.23 -3.81 12.86
N SER A 303 7.55 -3.76 12.76
CA SER A 303 8.28 -2.48 12.78
C SER A 303 8.44 -1.90 11.38
N VAL A 304 8.11 -0.62 11.25
CA VAL A 304 8.30 0.17 10.03
C VAL A 304 9.71 0.73 10.00
N ASP A 305 10.41 0.42 8.92
CA ASP A 305 11.78 0.80 8.59
C ASP A 305 12.87 0.21 9.49
N VAL A 306 12.88 0.63 10.76
CA VAL A 306 13.78 0.21 11.83
C VAL A 306 12.95 -0.02 13.08
N PRO A 307 13.21 -1.08 13.88
CA PRO A 307 12.49 -1.26 15.13
C PRO A 307 12.77 -0.11 16.10
N SER A 308 11.71 0.54 16.59
CA SER A 308 11.83 1.74 17.41
C SER A 308 12.66 1.49 18.67
N GLY A 309 13.64 2.36 18.89
CA GLY A 309 14.58 2.28 20.02
C GLY A 309 15.84 1.46 19.72
N TRP A 310 15.93 0.75 18.59
CA TRP A 310 17.20 0.14 18.16
C TRP A 310 18.18 1.22 17.71
N ASP A 311 19.47 0.96 17.91
CA ASP A 311 20.51 1.70 17.22
C ASP A 311 20.49 1.31 15.73
N VAL A 312 20.52 2.30 14.83
CA VAL A 312 20.33 2.10 13.38
C VAL A 312 21.44 1.26 12.75
N GLU A 313 22.62 1.20 13.37
CA GLU A 313 23.75 0.41 12.90
C GLU A 313 24.05 -0.79 13.79
N MET A 314 24.02 -0.61 15.11
CA MET A 314 24.39 -1.65 16.07
C MET A 314 23.25 -2.62 16.40
N GLY A 315 22.00 -2.25 16.09
CA GLY A 315 20.83 -3.09 16.34
C GLY A 315 20.31 -3.01 17.78
N PRO A 316 19.72 -4.10 18.32
CA PRO A 316 19.05 -4.09 19.60
C PRO A 316 20.01 -4.08 20.79
N HIS A 317 19.64 -3.37 21.86
CA HIS A 317 20.13 -3.59 23.23
C HIS A 317 19.19 -4.54 24.02
N ALA A 318 19.57 -4.92 25.25
CA ALA A 318 18.88 -5.93 26.07
C ALA A 318 17.35 -5.72 26.20
N ASP A 319 16.90 -4.48 26.41
CA ASP A 319 15.49 -4.14 26.63
C ASP A 319 14.77 -3.66 25.37
N SER A 320 15.30 -3.99 24.19
CA SER A 320 14.68 -3.57 22.93
C SER A 320 13.40 -4.33 22.64
N ILE A 321 12.53 -3.68 21.86
CA ILE A 321 11.40 -4.37 21.23
C ILE A 321 11.92 -5.52 20.35
N LYS A 322 11.13 -6.59 20.27
CA LYS A 322 11.43 -7.78 19.48
C LYS A 322 10.35 -7.93 18.40
N PRO A 323 10.51 -7.30 17.23
CA PRO A 323 9.50 -7.35 16.19
C PRO A 323 9.39 -8.77 15.62
N ALA A 324 8.16 -9.21 15.39
CA ALA A 324 7.87 -10.44 14.65
C ALA A 324 8.10 -10.25 13.13
N MET A 325 8.04 -9.01 12.67
CA MET A 325 8.31 -8.62 11.29
C MET A 325 8.93 -7.23 11.20
N VAL A 326 9.84 -7.03 10.24
CA VAL A 326 10.36 -5.70 9.86
C VAL A 326 10.06 -5.43 8.39
N VAL A 327 9.63 -4.20 8.08
CA VAL A 327 9.50 -3.70 6.72
C VAL A 327 10.55 -2.60 6.50
N SER A 328 11.69 -2.94 5.91
CA SER A 328 12.69 -1.95 5.54
C SER A 328 12.21 -1.11 4.36
N LEU A 329 12.33 0.21 4.47
CA LEU A 329 11.99 1.14 3.39
C LEU A 329 13.23 1.60 2.65
N THR A 330 13.11 1.77 1.33
CA THR A 330 14.20 2.18 0.41
C THR A 330 15.26 1.08 0.28
N ALA A 331 16.05 0.87 1.34
CA ALA A 331 16.97 -0.24 1.50
C ALA A 331 17.07 -0.64 2.99
N PRO A 332 17.42 -1.90 3.31
CA PRO A 332 17.63 -2.33 4.70
C PRO A 332 18.71 -1.49 5.40
N LYS A 333 18.52 -1.22 6.69
CA LYS A 333 19.53 -0.57 7.54
C LYS A 333 20.40 -1.62 8.24
N LYS A 334 21.62 -1.27 8.61
CA LYS A 334 22.58 -2.17 9.27
C LYS A 334 22.04 -2.88 10.51
N CYS A 335 21.19 -2.22 11.30
CA CYS A 335 20.57 -2.81 12.48
C CYS A 335 19.81 -4.13 12.24
N VAL A 336 19.30 -4.35 11.02
CA VAL A 336 18.56 -5.56 10.66
C VAL A 336 19.37 -6.56 9.85
N GLN A 337 20.69 -6.34 9.70
CA GLN A 337 21.58 -7.26 8.97
C GLN A 337 21.54 -8.69 9.52
N ASN A 338 21.46 -8.81 10.84
CA ASN A 338 21.40 -10.11 11.52
C ASN A 338 19.99 -10.49 11.99
N TYR A 339 18.97 -9.74 11.56
CA TYR A 339 17.58 -10.07 11.89
C TYR A 339 17.19 -11.42 11.27
N LYS A 340 16.36 -12.19 11.99
CA LYS A 340 15.95 -13.56 11.64
C LYS A 340 14.43 -13.76 11.57
N GLY A 341 13.65 -12.71 11.83
CA GLY A 341 12.20 -12.75 11.71
C GLY A 341 11.73 -12.51 10.28
N LYS A 342 10.42 -12.32 10.07
CA LYS A 342 9.90 -12.00 8.74
C LYS A 342 10.45 -10.64 8.30
N HIS A 343 11.15 -10.60 7.17
CA HIS A 343 11.76 -9.35 6.71
C HIS A 343 11.26 -9.03 5.31
N PHE A 344 10.70 -7.84 5.13
CA PHE A 344 10.29 -7.33 3.84
C PHE A 344 11.07 -6.08 3.46
N LEU A 345 11.35 -5.93 2.18
CA LEU A 345 11.81 -4.71 1.55
C LEU A 345 10.63 -4.04 0.83
N GLY A 346 10.39 -2.77 1.13
CA GLY A 346 9.44 -1.91 0.45
C GLY A 346 10.08 -0.59 0.00
N GLY A 347 9.27 0.29 -0.59
CA GLY A 347 9.78 1.55 -1.15
C GLY A 347 10.41 1.37 -2.53
N ARG A 348 9.65 0.78 -3.45
CA ARG A 348 10.04 0.58 -4.85
C ARG A 348 10.02 1.89 -5.64
N PHE A 349 10.94 2.80 -5.33
CA PHE A 349 11.04 4.11 -5.98
C PHE A 349 12.48 4.57 -6.21
N ILE A 350 13.48 3.76 -5.86
CA ILE A 350 14.90 4.12 -6.05
C ILE A 350 15.23 4.18 -7.56
N PRO A 351 15.66 5.34 -8.08
CA PRO A 351 16.12 5.45 -9.46
C PRO A 351 17.41 4.66 -9.68
N ASN A 352 17.58 4.04 -10.86
CA ASN A 352 18.75 3.22 -11.18
C ASN A 352 20.08 3.99 -11.04
N SER A 353 20.10 5.28 -11.38
CA SER A 353 21.27 6.14 -11.21
C SER A 353 21.66 6.30 -9.74
N LEU A 354 20.68 6.43 -8.85
CA LEU A 354 20.90 6.55 -7.40
C LEU A 354 21.39 5.22 -6.82
N ALA A 355 20.76 4.10 -7.22
CA ALA A 355 21.20 2.77 -6.84
C ALA A 355 22.66 2.51 -7.28
N ALA A 356 23.04 2.91 -8.49
CA ALA A 356 24.41 2.79 -8.98
C ALA A 356 25.39 3.69 -8.21
N LYS A 357 25.02 4.95 -7.92
CA LYS A 357 25.83 5.91 -7.16
C LYS A 357 26.22 5.37 -5.77
N TYR A 358 25.26 4.78 -5.07
CA TYR A 358 25.45 4.18 -3.74
C TYR A 358 25.83 2.70 -3.79
N LYS A 359 26.04 2.12 -4.97
CA LYS A 359 26.37 0.69 -5.18
C LYS A 359 25.40 -0.24 -4.45
N LEU A 360 24.11 0.11 -4.48
CA LEU A 360 23.05 -0.65 -3.81
C LEU A 360 22.82 -1.98 -4.53
N ARG A 361 23.06 -3.08 -3.82
CA ARG A 361 22.71 -4.44 -4.25
C ARG A 361 21.40 -4.83 -3.59
N LEU A 362 20.29 -4.48 -4.25
CA LEU A 362 18.94 -4.78 -3.81
C LEU A 362 18.32 -5.88 -4.69
N PRO A 363 17.45 -6.74 -4.14
CA PRO A 363 16.71 -7.70 -4.95
C PRO A 363 15.78 -6.98 -5.93
N THR A 364 15.53 -7.63 -7.06
CA THR A 364 14.64 -7.08 -8.09
C THR A 364 13.18 -7.35 -7.74
N TYR A 365 12.36 -6.31 -7.73
CA TYR A 365 10.92 -6.44 -7.55
C TYR A 365 10.30 -7.14 -8.76
N VAL A 366 9.38 -8.09 -8.51
CA VAL A 366 8.77 -8.88 -9.58
C VAL A 366 7.47 -8.24 -10.05
N GLY A 367 7.30 -8.08 -11.37
CA GLY A 367 6.07 -7.54 -11.95
C GLY A 367 5.72 -6.17 -11.34
N THR A 368 4.51 -6.05 -10.80
CA THR A 368 3.97 -4.84 -10.14
C THR A 368 4.06 -4.91 -8.61
N GLU A 369 4.81 -5.86 -8.05
CA GLU A 369 4.94 -6.00 -6.60
C GLU A 369 5.61 -4.76 -5.98
N LEU A 370 5.06 -4.29 -4.86
CA LEU A 370 5.58 -3.16 -4.09
C LEU A 370 6.52 -3.58 -2.97
N VAL A 371 6.57 -4.88 -2.68
CA VAL A 371 7.35 -5.46 -1.59
C VAL A 371 8.00 -6.76 -2.01
N ILE A 372 9.16 -7.07 -1.43
CA ILE A 372 9.88 -8.33 -1.57
C ILE A 372 10.07 -8.92 -0.19
N ARG A 373 9.80 -10.22 -0.03
CA ARG A 373 10.17 -10.93 1.20
C ARG A 373 11.64 -11.33 1.14
N LEU A 374 12.43 -10.87 2.12
CA LEU A 374 13.84 -11.16 2.30
C LEU A 374 14.08 -12.39 3.20
N GLN A 375 13.21 -12.63 4.17
CA GLN A 375 13.27 -13.79 5.08
C GLN A 375 11.86 -14.23 5.50
#